data_AF-A0A520ABT9-F1
#
_entry.id   AF-A0A520ABT9-F1
#
_cell.length_a   1.000
_cell.length_b   1.000
_cell.length_c   1.000
_cell.angle_alpha   90.00
_cell.angle_beta   90.00
_cell.angle_gamma   90.00
#
_symmetry.space_group_name_H-M   'P 1'
#
loop_
_entity.id
_entity.type
_entity.pdbx_description
1 polymer ?
#
loop_
_entity_poly.entity_id
_entity_poly.type
_entity_poly.pdbx_seq_one_letter_code
_entity_poly.pdbx_strand_id
1 'polypeptide(L)' 'MRGDPQVIEFLNEALKNELTAVNQYWLHYRMLEHWGVYKLAQYERMESIDEMKHADWLS' A
#
# COMPACT_ATOMS: atom_id res chain seq x y z
N MET A 1 -8.87 11.25 -22.83
CA MET A 1 -10.07 11.86 -22.19
C MET A 1 -9.58 12.81 -21.11
N ARG A 2 -10.22 13.97 -20.89
CA ARG A 2 -10.02 14.75 -19.66
C ARG A 2 -11.03 14.22 -18.64
N GLY A 3 -10.54 13.65 -17.53
CA GLY A 3 -11.39 13.17 -16.44
C GLY A 3 -12.08 14.31 -15.69
N ASP A 4 -13.07 13.97 -14.88
CA ASP A 4 -13.71 14.93 -13.98
C ASP A 4 -12.73 15.38 -12.88
N PRO A 5 -12.56 16.69 -12.62
CA PRO A 5 -11.60 17.17 -11.63
C PRO A 5 -11.82 16.66 -10.21
N GLN A 6 -13.07 16.49 -9.78
CA GLN A 6 -13.39 16.00 -8.44
C GLN A 6 -13.08 14.51 -8.32
N VAL A 7 -13.36 13.73 -9.36
CA VAL A 7 -12.97 12.31 -9.41
C VAL A 7 -11.45 12.18 -9.32
N ILE A 8 -10.70 13.00 -10.06
CA ILE A 8 -9.24 13.00 -10.03
C ILE A 8 -8.70 13.35 -8.63
N GLU A 9 -9.34 14.29 -7.92
CA GLU A 9 -8.97 14.63 -6.55
C GLU A 9 -9.11 13.42 -5.61
N PHE A 10 -10.25 12.72 -5.65
CA PHE A 10 -10.46 11.53 -4.82
C PHE A 10 -9.52 10.38 -5.17
N LEU A 11 -9.23 10.17 -6.46
CA LEU A 11 -8.26 9.16 -6.89
C LEU A 11 -6.86 9.47 -6.38
N ASN A 12 -6.44 10.75 -6.37
CA ASN A 12 -5.15 11.15 -5.81
C ASN A 12 -5.10 10.97 -4.29
N GLU A 13 -6.20 11.22 -3.58
CA GLU A 13 -6.29 10.97 -2.14
C GLU A 13 -6.16 9.47 -1.83
N ALA A 14 -6.88 8.63 -2.58
CA ALA A 14 -6.76 7.17 -2.48
C ALA A 14 -5.33 6.71 -2.79
N LEU A 15 -4.73 7.19 -3.89
CA LEU A 15 -3.35 6.86 -4.27
C LEU A 15 -2.35 7.21 -3.16
N LYS A 16 -2.50 8.37 -2.51
CA LYS A 16 -1.68 8.77 -1.37
C LYS A 16 -1.82 7.78 -0.20
N ASN A 17 -3.05 7.34 0.08
CA ASN A 17 -3.30 6.37 1.14
C ASN A 17 -2.65 5.02 0.83
N GLU A 18 -2.76 4.53 -0.41
CA GLU A 18 -2.11 3.27 -0.83
C GLU A 18 -0.58 3.36 -0.73
N LEU A 19 0.03 4.45 -1.20
CA LEU A 19 1.48 4.65 -1.06
C LEU A 19 1.94 4.73 0.40
N THR A 20 1.07 5.23 1.28
CA THR A 20 1.33 5.23 2.73
C THR A 20 1.26 3.80 3.28
N ALA A 21 0.24 3.04 2.91
CA ALA A 21 0.03 1.65 3.34
C ALA A 21 1.17 0.73 2.86
N VAL A 22 1.62 0.88 1.60
CA VAL A 22 2.80 0.17 1.06
C VAL A 22 4.00 0.27 2.00
N ASN A 23 4.36 1.50 2.39
CA ASN A 23 5.52 1.77 3.24
C ASN A 23 5.30 1.26 4.67
N GLN A 24 4.09 1.42 5.21
CA GLN A 24 3.75 0.97 6.56
C GLN A 24 3.85 -0.56 6.68
N TYR A 25 3.19 -1.29 5.79
CA TYR A 25 3.22 -2.75 5.80
C TYR A 25 4.61 -3.30 5.50
N TRP A 26 5.40 -2.63 4.65
CA TRP A 26 6.79 -3.03 4.44
C TRP A 26 7.63 -2.89 5.71
N LEU A 27 7.48 -1.78 6.44
CA LEU A 27 8.16 -1.58 7.72
C LEU A 27 7.73 -2.66 8.73
N HIS A 28 6.43 -2.92 8.87
CA HIS A 28 5.89 -3.95 9.76
C HIS A 28 6.44 -5.34 9.42
N TYR A 29 6.45 -5.72 8.14
CA TYR A 29 7.08 -6.96 7.68
C TYR A 29 8.51 -7.10 8.22
N ARG A 30 9.36 -6.08 8.01
CA ARG A 30 10.77 -6.13 8.42
C ARG A 30 10.94 -6.20 9.94
N MET A 31 10.10 -5.48 10.70
CA MET A 31 10.10 -5.53 12.16
C MET A 31 9.69 -6.91 12.67
N LEU A 32 8.60 -7.48 12.14
CA LEU A 32 8.10 -8.80 12.55
C LEU A 32 9.07 -9.92 12.17
N GLU A 33 9.69 -9.83 10.99
CA GLU A 33 10.74 -10.76 10.56
C GLU A 33 11.93 -10.72 11.53
N HIS A 34 12.37 -9.52 11.92
CA HIS A 34 13.46 -9.34 12.88
C HIS A 34 13.12 -9.90 14.27
N TRP A 35 11.87 -9.74 14.73
CA TRP A 35 11.40 -10.29 16.00
C TRP A 35 11.09 -11.79 15.99
N GLY A 36 11.24 -12.47 14.85
CA GLY A 36 10.98 -13.90 14.72
C GLY A 36 9.49 -14.26 14.59
N VAL A 37 8.62 -13.28 14.34
CA VAL A 37 7.16 -13.47 14.18
C VAL A 37 6.83 -13.76 12.72
N TYR A 38 7.37 -14.86 12.18
CA TYR A 38 7.44 -15.11 10.74
C TYR A 38 6.10 -15.19 10.02
N LYS A 39 5.05 -15.75 10.67
CA LYS A 39 3.73 -15.88 10.05
C LYS A 39 3.11 -14.50 9.76
N LEU A 40 3.22 -13.56 10.70
CA LEU A 40 2.72 -12.20 10.49
C LEU A 40 3.62 -11.42 9.53
N ALA A 41 4.94 -11.62 9.60
CA ALA A 41 5.86 -11.01 8.65
C ALA A 41 5.52 -11.37 7.19
N GLN A 42 5.23 -12.64 6.91
CA GLN A 42 4.82 -13.08 5.57
C GLN A 42 3.50 -12.45 5.14
N TYR A 43 2.54 -12.33 6.07
CA TYR A 43 1.26 -11.69 5.80
C TYR A 43 1.43 -10.21 5.44
N GLU A 44 2.10 -9.43 6.28
CA GLU A 44 2.36 -7.99 6.07
C GLU A 44 3.16 -7.73 4.79
N ARG A 45 4.10 -8.61 4.43
CA ARG A 45 4.81 -8.52 3.15
C ARG A 45 3.85 -8.66 1.96
N MET A 46 2.89 -9.57 2.06
CA MET A 46 1.91 -9.82 1.00
C MET A 46 0.94 -8.64 0.87
N GLU A 47 0.48 -8.09 1.99
CA GLU A 47 -0.36 -6.87 2.03
C GLU A 47 0.38 -5.67 1.42
N SER A 48 1.65 -5.43 1.79
CA SER A 48 2.46 -4.35 1.19
C SER A 48 2.52 -4.45 -0.34
N ILE A 49 2.66 -5.66 -0.89
CA ILE A 49 2.67 -5.90 -2.33
C ILE A 49 1.28 -5.71 -2.96
N ASP A 50 0.20 -5.99 -2.23
CA ASP A 50 -1.15 -5.79 -2.73
C ASP A 50 -1.49 -4.29 -2.84
N GLU A 51 -1.11 -3.50 -1.84
CA GLU A 51 -1.28 -2.04 -1.91
C GLU A 51 -0.42 -1.40 -3.02
N MET A 52 0.73 -2.01 -3.38
CA MET A 52 1.48 -1.58 -4.56
C MET A 52 0.67 -1.75 -5.86
N LYS A 53 -0.16 -2.80 -5.96
CA LYS A 53 -1.03 -3.01 -7.13
C LYS A 53 -2.23 -2.06 -7.10
N HIS A 54 -2.80 -1.80 -5.92
CA HIS A 54 -3.87 -0.80 -5.79
C HIS A 54 -3.37 0.59 -6.19
N ALA A 55 -2.17 0.97 -5.76
CA ALA A 55 -1.53 2.21 -6.20
C ALA A 55 -1.32 2.27 -7.72
N ASP A 56 -0.88 1.17 -8.35
CA ASP A 56 -0.71 1.08 -9.82
C ASP A 56 -2.04 1.27 -10.57
N TRP A 57 -3.13 0.69 -10.05
CA TRP A 57 -4.48 0.86 -10.65
C TRP A 57 -5.03 2.29 -10.56
N LEU A 58 -4.61 3.05 -9.55
CA LEU A 58 -5.05 4.43 -9.31
C LEU A 58 -4.24 5.48 -10.07
N SER A 59 -3.06 5.10 -10.60
CA SER A 59 -2.08 6.02 -11.23
C SER A 59 -2.30 6.31 -12.71
#